data_AF-A0AAN9YWU9-F1
#
_entry.id   AF-A0AAN9YWU9-F1
#
_cell.length_a   1.000
_cell.length_b   1.000
_cell.length_c   1.000
_cell.angle_alpha   90.00
_cell.angle_beta   90.00
_cell.angle_gamma   90.00
#
_symmetry.space_group_name_H-M   'P 1'
#
loop_
_entity.id
_entity.type
_entity.pdbx_description
1 polymer ?
#
loop_
_entity_poly.entity_id
_entity_poly.type
_entity_poly.pdbx_seq_one_letter_code
_entity_poly.pdbx_strand_id
1 'polypeptide(L)'
;MRIISGTPKSTPLYWLPVLSNIIPPSIRRQNNLLREFKKISSNQSLPVHEVIMPVHRRLKSRSPPLVTAKRLLEEAYDGIAAWKRGWIDSAPTAWHPLLDPNSPPPGFQLPRKLRVTLNRVRTGHGRCGANLTKWGFSTNPACDCGASLQTTEHITFDCPSRAFGGTREDFLRATPEAVLWLEQLDVRL
;
A
#
# COMPACT_ATOMS: atom_id res chain seq x y z
N MET A 1 -9.10 0.23 8.61
CA MET A 1 -9.16 0.20 7.14
C MET A 1 -8.14 -0.82 6.63
N ARG A 2 -8.58 -1.94 6.02
CA ARG A 2 -7.81 -2.84 5.13
C ARG A 2 -8.75 -3.87 4.47
N ILE A 3 -9.60 -3.40 3.57
CA ILE A 3 -10.57 -4.23 2.83
C ILE A 3 -10.04 -4.57 1.43
N ILE A 4 -9.28 -3.65 0.82
CA ILE A 4 -8.91 -3.72 -0.60
C ILE A 4 -7.80 -4.76 -0.85
N SER A 5 -6.65 -4.63 -0.17
CA SER A 5 -5.50 -5.54 -0.32
C SER A 5 -5.53 -6.74 0.65
N GLY A 6 -6.44 -6.73 1.64
CA GLY A 6 -6.62 -7.79 2.64
C GLY A 6 -5.50 -7.96 3.66
N THR A 7 -4.54 -7.04 3.68
CA THR A 7 -3.44 -6.98 4.65
C THR A 7 -3.97 -6.65 6.07
N PRO A 8 -3.35 -7.14 7.16
CA PRO A 8 -3.80 -6.89 8.54
C PRO A 8 -3.30 -5.54 9.07
N LYS A 9 -3.92 -4.88 10.07
CA LYS A 9 -3.62 -3.49 10.54
C LYS A 9 -2.14 -3.15 10.82
N SER A 10 -1.30 -4.14 11.07
CA SER A 10 0.13 -3.97 11.33
C SER A 10 1.02 -3.77 10.09
N THR A 11 0.58 -4.13 8.87
CA THR A 11 1.37 -3.92 7.64
C THR A 11 1.78 -2.45 7.48
N PRO A 12 3.05 -2.16 7.13
CA PRO A 12 3.51 -0.81 6.85
C PRO A 12 2.69 -0.11 5.77
N LEU A 13 2.48 1.20 5.94
CA LEU A 13 1.54 1.95 5.08
C LEU A 13 2.02 2.05 3.62
N TYR A 14 3.33 2.07 3.37
CA TYR A 14 3.89 2.22 2.01
C TYR A 14 3.53 1.03 1.09
N TRP A 15 3.26 -0.14 1.65
CA TRP A 15 2.81 -1.32 0.90
C TRP A 15 1.38 -1.19 0.36
N LEU A 16 0.49 -0.51 1.08
CA LEU A 16 -0.94 -0.55 0.76
C LEU A 16 -1.25 0.07 -0.60
N PRO A 17 -0.74 1.27 -0.95
CA PRO A 17 -0.94 1.88 -2.26
C PRO A 17 -0.46 0.99 -3.40
N VAL A 18 0.75 0.43 -3.29
CA VAL A 18 1.36 -0.37 -4.35
C VAL A 18 0.64 -1.69 -4.55
N LEU A 19 0.34 -2.42 -3.47
CA LEU A 19 -0.37 -3.72 -3.57
C LEU A 19 -1.83 -3.59 -4.00
N SER A 20 -2.45 -2.43 -3.78
CA SER A 20 -3.81 -2.16 -4.27
C SER A 20 -3.83 -1.46 -5.63
N ASN A 21 -2.67 -1.03 -6.15
CA ASN A 21 -2.52 -0.14 -7.30
C ASN A 21 -3.42 1.10 -7.19
N ILE A 22 -3.45 1.70 -6.00
CA ILE A 22 -4.23 2.91 -5.70
C ILE A 22 -3.30 3.98 -5.17
N ILE A 23 -3.24 5.12 -5.87
CA ILE A 23 -2.42 6.28 -5.49
C ILE A 23 -2.70 6.67 -4.01
N PRO A 24 -1.65 6.98 -3.21
CA PRO A 24 -1.80 7.39 -1.82
C PRO A 24 -2.80 8.55 -1.62
N PRO A 25 -3.59 8.55 -0.53
CA PRO A 25 -4.58 9.61 -0.28
C PRO A 25 -4.03 11.04 -0.24
N SER A 26 -2.81 11.25 0.24
CA SER A 26 -2.15 12.57 0.24
C SER A 26 -1.94 13.08 -1.19
N ILE A 27 -1.41 12.24 -2.06
CA ILE A 27 -1.13 12.55 -3.47
C ILE A 27 -2.44 12.77 -4.24
N ARG A 28 -3.44 11.90 -4.05
CA ARG A 28 -4.76 12.10 -4.69
C ARG A 28 -5.41 13.43 -4.30
N ARG A 29 -5.28 13.85 -3.04
CA ARG A 29 -5.78 15.16 -2.59
C ARG A 29 -5.06 16.31 -3.29
N GLN A 30 -3.75 16.22 -3.48
CA GLN A 30 -2.96 17.21 -4.21
C GLN A 30 -3.35 17.25 -5.70
N ASN A 31 -3.49 16.10 -6.35
CA ASN A 31 -3.95 16.00 -7.74
C ASN A 31 -5.36 16.61 -7.93
N ASN A 32 -6.30 16.27 -7.05
CA ASN A 32 -7.66 16.83 -7.10
C ASN A 32 -7.64 18.34 -6.87
N LEU A 33 -6.88 18.82 -5.90
CA LEU A 33 -6.72 20.26 -5.65
C LEU A 33 -6.20 21.00 -6.88
N LEU A 34 -5.14 20.48 -7.51
CA LEU A 34 -4.59 21.07 -8.74
C LEU A 34 -5.60 21.06 -9.89
N ARG A 35 -6.36 19.97 -10.05
CA ARG A 35 -7.38 19.87 -11.10
C ARG A 35 -8.47 20.92 -10.91
N GLU A 36 -9.01 21.03 -9.69
CA GLU A 36 -10.03 22.05 -9.40
C GLU A 36 -9.47 23.47 -9.53
N PHE A 37 -8.24 23.71 -9.06
CA PHE A 37 -7.58 25.02 -9.19
C PHE A 37 -7.36 25.43 -10.64
N LYS A 38 -6.91 24.50 -11.50
CA LYS A 38 -6.77 24.74 -12.94
C LYS A 38 -8.11 25.06 -13.58
N LYS A 39 -9.17 24.30 -13.24
CA LYS A 39 -10.54 24.52 -13.75
C LYS A 39 -11.10 25.90 -13.36
N ILE A 40 -10.86 26.32 -12.11
CA ILE A 40 -11.25 27.64 -11.63
C ILE A 40 -10.45 28.72 -12.37
N SER A 41 -9.13 28.55 -12.45
CA SER A 41 -8.23 29.54 -13.08
C SER A 41 -8.48 29.70 -14.58
N SER A 42 -8.92 28.65 -15.27
CA SER A 42 -9.23 28.69 -16.70
C SER A 42 -10.57 29.36 -17.02
N ASN A 43 -11.48 29.46 -16.05
CA ASN A 43 -12.79 30.07 -16.25
C ASN A 43 -12.96 31.31 -15.37
N GLN A 44 -12.69 32.48 -15.94
CA GLN A 44 -12.76 33.77 -15.24
C GLN A 44 -14.21 34.24 -14.98
N SER A 45 -15.20 33.64 -15.62
CA SER A 45 -16.63 33.98 -15.40
C SER A 45 -17.21 33.39 -14.11
N LEU A 46 -16.44 32.55 -13.40
CA LEU A 46 -16.92 31.94 -12.17
C LEU A 46 -17.03 33.00 -11.05
N PRO A 47 -18.15 33.08 -10.32
CA PRO A 47 -18.33 34.02 -9.20
C PRO A 47 -17.26 33.89 -8.10
N VAL A 48 -16.61 32.73 -8.06
CA VAL A 48 -15.56 32.43 -7.09
C VAL A 48 -14.37 33.40 -7.16
N HIS A 49 -14.11 34.01 -8.32
CA HIS A 49 -13.02 34.97 -8.49
C HIS A 49 -13.24 36.28 -7.74
N GLU A 50 -14.50 36.67 -7.54
CA GLU A 50 -14.87 37.85 -6.73
C GLU A 50 -14.61 37.62 -5.24
N VAL A 51 -14.62 36.35 -4.80
CA VAL A 51 -14.53 35.97 -3.37
C VAL A 51 -13.12 35.51 -2.98
N ILE A 52 -12.38 34.86 -3.89
CA ILE A 52 -11.11 34.18 -3.58
C ILE A 52 -9.87 35.10 -3.68
N MET A 53 -9.94 36.23 -4.39
CA MET A 53 -8.75 36.93 -4.88
C MET A 53 -8.06 37.96 -3.96
N PRO A 54 -8.56 38.36 -2.79
CA PRO A 54 -7.68 38.86 -1.74
C PRO A 54 -7.40 37.72 -0.76
N VAL A 55 -6.28 37.03 -0.94
CA VAL A 55 -5.75 36.03 0.03
C VAL A 55 -5.25 36.77 1.28
N HIS A 56 -6.15 37.42 2.01
CA HIS A 56 -5.85 37.89 3.35
C HIS A 56 -5.88 36.67 4.26
N ARG A 57 -4.69 36.25 4.70
CA ARG A 57 -4.57 35.20 5.73
C ARG A 57 -5.15 35.76 7.03
N ARG A 58 -6.45 35.53 7.27
CA ARG A 58 -7.12 35.93 8.51
C ARG A 58 -6.48 35.26 9.75
N LEU A 59 -5.94 34.05 9.59
CA LEU A 59 -5.29 33.27 10.67
C LEU A 59 -3.97 32.67 10.19
N LYS A 60 -2.88 32.88 10.96
CA LYS A 60 -1.54 32.37 10.67
C LYS A 60 -1.47 30.83 10.62
N SER A 61 -2.33 30.15 11.37
CA SER A 61 -2.39 28.68 11.46
C SER A 61 -3.11 28.01 10.27
N ARG A 62 -3.92 28.76 9.51
CA ARG A 62 -4.62 28.19 8.36
C ARG A 62 -3.75 28.32 7.12
N SER A 63 -3.56 27.21 6.42
CA SER A 63 -2.93 27.14 5.10
C SER A 63 -4.04 27.00 4.06
N PRO A 64 -4.47 28.08 3.38
CA PRO A 64 -5.54 28.01 2.41
C PRO A 64 -5.16 27.06 1.25
N PRO A 65 -6.07 26.21 0.76
CA PRO A 65 -5.78 25.29 -0.34
C PRO A 65 -5.23 26.00 -1.59
N LEU A 66 -5.62 27.25 -1.81
CA LEU A 66 -5.15 28.09 -2.92
C LEU A 66 -3.63 28.34 -2.88
N VAL A 67 -3.07 28.57 -1.69
CA VAL A 67 -1.62 28.75 -1.53
C VAL A 67 -0.89 27.47 -1.91
N THR A 68 -1.41 26.33 -1.44
CA THR A 68 -0.86 25.02 -1.81
C THR A 68 -1.01 24.74 -3.30
N ALA A 69 -2.14 25.08 -3.92
CA ALA A 69 -2.39 24.86 -5.34
C ALA A 69 -1.46 25.70 -6.22
N LYS A 70 -1.26 26.99 -5.89
CA LYS A 70 -0.32 27.87 -6.59
C LYS A 70 1.10 27.30 -6.54
N ARG A 71 1.58 26.96 -5.33
CA ARG A 71 2.90 26.35 -5.14
C ARG A 71 3.07 25.06 -5.95
N LEU A 72 2.08 24.16 -5.90
CA LEU A 72 2.13 22.90 -6.65
C LEU A 72 2.13 23.14 -8.17
N LEU A 73 1.46 24.20 -8.66
CA LEU A 73 1.44 24.57 -10.07
C LEU A 73 2.80 25.14 -10.51
N GLU A 74 3.37 26.04 -9.71
CA GLU A 74 4.70 26.63 -9.93
C GLU A 74 5.82 25.58 -9.92
N GLU A 75 5.73 24.60 -9.03
CA GLU A 75 6.67 23.47 -8.94
C GLU A 75 6.46 22.40 -10.02
N ALA A 76 5.51 22.59 -10.95
CA ALA A 76 5.12 21.60 -11.95
C ALA A 76 4.87 20.20 -11.35
N TYR A 77 4.15 20.15 -10.23
CA TYR A 77 3.96 18.92 -9.46
C TYR A 77 3.34 17.79 -10.29
N ASP A 78 4.04 16.65 -10.30
CA ASP A 78 3.55 15.39 -10.82
C ASP A 78 3.30 14.40 -9.67
N GLY A 79 2.02 14.04 -9.49
CA GLY A 79 1.61 13.08 -8.47
C GLY A 79 2.14 11.66 -8.71
N ILE A 80 2.35 11.27 -9.97
CA ILE A 80 2.92 9.97 -10.31
C ILE A 80 4.40 9.93 -9.89
N ALA A 81 5.18 10.93 -10.29
CA ALA A 81 6.57 11.05 -9.85
C ALA A 81 6.70 11.16 -8.33
N ALA A 82 5.80 11.90 -7.66
CA ALA A 82 5.77 11.98 -6.20
C ALA A 82 5.48 10.62 -5.55
N TRP A 83 4.60 9.81 -6.13
CA TRP A 83 4.32 8.47 -5.63
C TRP A 83 5.51 7.54 -5.81
N LYS A 84 6.14 7.55 -7.00
CA LYS A 84 7.34 6.74 -7.27
C LYS A 84 8.48 7.06 -6.32
N ARG A 85 8.74 8.35 -6.05
CA ARG A 85 9.72 8.77 -5.04
C ARG A 85 9.37 8.26 -3.65
N GLY A 86 8.14 8.46 -3.20
CA GLY A 86 7.71 7.97 -1.89
C GLY A 86 7.80 6.44 -1.73
N TRP A 87 7.62 5.69 -2.82
CA TRP A 87 7.87 4.24 -2.83
C TRP A 87 9.36 3.92 -2.68
N ILE A 88 10.22 4.55 -3.50
CA ILE A 88 11.67 4.35 -3.46
C ILE A 88 12.25 4.67 -2.07
N ASP A 89 11.80 5.76 -1.46
CA ASP A 89 12.29 6.22 -0.15
C ASP A 89 11.88 5.30 1.02
N SER A 90 10.78 4.55 0.85
CA SER A 90 10.19 3.74 1.94
C SER A 90 10.44 2.24 1.80
N ALA A 91 10.53 1.73 0.57
CA ALA A 91 10.65 0.31 0.29
C ALA A 91 12.12 -0.12 0.15
N PRO A 92 12.47 -1.36 0.55
CA PRO A 92 13.75 -1.97 0.24
C PRO A 92 14.11 -1.89 -1.24
N THR A 93 15.37 -1.55 -1.54
CA THR A 93 15.89 -1.39 -2.90
C THR A 93 15.69 -2.63 -3.78
N ALA A 94 15.80 -3.82 -3.19
CA ALA A 94 15.58 -5.09 -3.88
C ALA A 94 14.16 -5.22 -4.47
N TRP A 95 13.17 -4.48 -3.97
CA TRP A 95 11.78 -4.58 -4.42
C TRP A 95 11.42 -3.57 -5.51
N HIS A 96 12.24 -2.52 -5.69
CA HIS A 96 12.00 -1.48 -6.68
C HIS A 96 11.83 -2.01 -8.12
N PRO A 97 12.67 -2.96 -8.61
CA PRO A 97 12.48 -3.52 -9.96
C PRO A 97 11.32 -4.53 -10.06
N LEU A 98 10.80 -5.00 -8.92
CA LEU A 98 9.78 -6.06 -8.87
C LEU A 98 8.35 -5.50 -8.79
N LEU A 99 8.20 -4.30 -8.23
CA LEU A 99 6.92 -3.64 -8.04
C LEU A 99 7.01 -2.19 -8.50
N ASP A 100 6.24 -1.87 -9.53
CA ASP A 100 6.06 -0.51 -10.01
C ASP A 100 4.75 0.08 -9.44
N PRO A 101 4.81 1.20 -8.71
CA PRO A 101 3.61 1.90 -8.24
C PRO A 101 2.59 2.22 -9.35
N ASN A 102 3.05 2.44 -10.58
CA ASN A 102 2.17 2.89 -11.67
C ASN A 102 1.46 1.77 -12.43
N SER A 103 1.71 0.51 -12.09
CA SER A 103 1.07 -0.64 -12.72
C SER A 103 0.47 -1.59 -11.69
N PRO A 104 -0.57 -2.37 -12.06
CA PRO A 104 -1.07 -3.44 -11.22
C PRO A 104 0.08 -4.40 -10.84
N PRO A 105 0.27 -4.70 -9.54
CA PRO A 105 1.35 -5.58 -9.12
C PRO A 105 1.12 -7.00 -9.66
N PRO A 106 2.16 -7.84 -9.75
CA PRO A 106 1.98 -9.22 -10.16
C PRO A 106 0.94 -9.94 -9.28
N GLY A 107 0.09 -10.77 -9.88
CA GLY A 107 -0.98 -11.48 -9.18
C GLY A 107 -2.20 -10.62 -8.81
N PHE A 108 -2.32 -9.39 -9.31
CA PHE A 108 -3.49 -8.52 -9.05
C PHE A 108 -4.82 -9.10 -9.58
N GLN A 109 -4.73 -9.88 -10.65
CA GLN A 109 -5.82 -10.60 -11.33
C GLN A 109 -6.26 -11.88 -10.62
N LEU A 110 -5.49 -12.35 -9.62
CA LEU A 110 -5.82 -13.58 -8.90
C LEU A 110 -7.16 -13.44 -8.15
N PRO A 111 -7.88 -14.55 -7.95
CA PRO A 111 -9.05 -14.59 -7.08
C PRO A 111 -8.77 -13.97 -5.71
N ARG A 112 -9.80 -13.32 -5.15
CA ARG A 112 -9.67 -12.49 -3.94
C ARG A 112 -9.08 -13.23 -2.74
N LYS A 113 -9.26 -14.54 -2.62
CA LYS A 113 -8.64 -15.37 -1.58
C LYS A 113 -7.12 -15.41 -1.76
N LEU A 114 -6.65 -15.86 -2.92
CA LEU A 114 -5.22 -15.98 -3.25
C LEU A 114 -4.50 -14.64 -3.21
N ARG A 115 -5.12 -13.59 -3.77
CA ARG A 115 -4.52 -12.24 -3.76
C ARG A 115 -4.27 -11.72 -2.34
N VAL A 116 -5.13 -12.07 -1.38
CA VAL A 116 -4.93 -11.69 0.02
C VAL A 116 -3.82 -12.50 0.68
N THR A 117 -3.82 -13.82 0.49
CA THR A 117 -2.74 -14.66 1.01
C THR A 117 -1.38 -14.20 0.47
N LEU A 118 -1.30 -13.95 -0.85
CA LEU A 118 -0.12 -13.40 -1.52
C LEU A 118 0.36 -12.09 -0.88
N ASN A 119 -0.54 -11.13 -0.70
CA ASN A 119 -0.18 -9.84 -0.10
C ASN A 119 0.27 -9.97 1.36
N ARG A 120 -0.27 -10.94 2.12
CA ARG A 120 0.16 -11.22 3.50
C ARG A 120 1.55 -11.82 3.53
N VAL A 121 1.87 -12.73 2.62
CA VAL A 121 3.23 -13.28 2.45
C VAL A 121 4.21 -12.19 2.05
N ARG A 122 3.91 -11.40 1.00
CA ARG A 122 4.74 -10.28 0.51
C ARG A 122 5.13 -9.33 1.63
N THR A 123 4.17 -9.01 2.48
CA THR A 123 4.35 -8.04 3.56
C THR A 123 4.91 -8.65 4.84
N GLY A 124 4.99 -9.98 4.95
CA GLY A 124 5.34 -10.66 6.21
C GLY A 124 4.29 -10.48 7.31
N HIS A 125 3.09 -10.03 6.96
CA HIS A 125 2.02 -9.71 7.90
C HIS A 125 0.75 -10.47 7.51
N GLY A 126 0.48 -11.57 8.21
CA GLY A 126 -0.76 -12.33 8.09
C GLY A 126 -1.37 -12.71 9.44
N ARG A 127 -2.38 -13.57 9.41
CA ARG A 127 -3.03 -14.21 10.56
C ARG A 127 -2.22 -15.41 11.02
N CYS A 128 -1.00 -15.17 11.46
CA CYS A 128 -0.13 -16.19 12.08
C CYS A 128 -0.31 -16.19 13.61
N GLY A 129 0.06 -17.29 14.27
CA GLY A 129 -0.02 -17.44 15.72
C GLY A 129 0.58 -16.27 16.51
N ALA A 130 1.73 -15.75 16.06
CA ALA A 130 2.37 -14.57 16.64
C ALA A 130 1.45 -13.33 16.63
N ASN A 131 0.84 -13.03 15.48
CA ASN A 131 -0.04 -11.87 15.34
C ASN A 131 -1.39 -12.08 16.05
N LEU A 132 -1.95 -13.29 16.00
CA LEU A 132 -3.20 -13.62 16.68
C LEU A 132 -3.04 -13.48 18.20
N THR A 133 -1.91 -13.92 18.75
CA THR A 133 -1.59 -13.75 20.17
C THR A 133 -1.38 -12.29 20.53
N LYS A 134 -0.62 -11.55 19.71
CA LYS A 134 -0.42 -10.10 19.87
C LYS A 134 -1.73 -9.30 19.86
N TRP A 135 -2.75 -9.79 19.16
CA TRP A 135 -4.07 -9.14 19.08
C TRP A 135 -5.09 -9.70 20.07
N GLY A 136 -4.73 -10.67 20.93
CA GLY A 136 -5.63 -11.25 21.93
C GLY A 136 -6.65 -12.25 21.38
N PHE A 137 -6.48 -12.76 20.16
CA PHE A 137 -7.35 -13.78 19.57
C PHE A 137 -6.88 -15.23 19.84
N SER A 138 -5.66 -15.39 20.32
CA SER A 138 -5.07 -16.66 20.76
C SER A 138 -4.23 -16.41 22.00
N THR A 139 -4.05 -17.44 22.84
CA THR A 139 -3.09 -17.42 23.95
C THR A 139 -1.78 -18.12 23.58
N ASN A 140 -1.78 -18.93 22.51
CA ASN A 140 -0.63 -19.70 22.07
C ASN A 140 -0.14 -19.20 20.69
N PRO A 141 1.12 -18.74 20.59
CA PRO A 141 1.71 -18.32 19.32
C PRO A 141 2.37 -19.46 18.54
N ALA A 142 2.45 -20.67 19.10
CA ALA A 142 3.18 -21.79 18.51
C ALA A 142 2.57 -22.31 17.20
N CYS A 143 3.42 -22.95 16.40
CA CYS A 143 3.04 -23.68 15.20
C CYS A 143 2.74 -25.15 15.55
N ASP A 144 1.86 -25.79 14.79
CA ASP A 144 1.55 -27.22 14.89
C ASP A 144 2.74 -28.12 14.49
N CYS A 145 3.73 -27.58 13.79
CA CYS A 145 5.00 -28.25 13.54
C CYS A 145 5.95 -28.26 14.76
N GLY A 146 5.54 -27.71 15.91
CA GLY A 146 6.31 -27.67 17.16
C GLY A 146 7.16 -26.41 17.37
N ALA A 147 7.22 -25.48 16.41
CA ALA A 147 7.91 -24.21 16.60
C ALA A 147 7.19 -23.33 17.63
N SER A 148 7.94 -22.71 18.54
CA SER A 148 7.37 -21.87 19.62
C SER A 148 6.70 -20.58 19.13
N LEU A 149 7.04 -20.13 17.91
CA LEU A 149 6.52 -18.91 17.32
C LEU A 149 6.17 -19.13 15.84
N GLN A 150 4.88 -19.09 15.54
CA GLN A 150 4.37 -19.13 14.17
C GLN A 150 4.29 -17.70 13.61
N THR A 151 5.25 -17.32 12.77
CA THR A 151 5.22 -16.08 11.98
C THR A 151 4.81 -16.36 10.53
N THR A 152 4.56 -15.31 9.75
CA THR A 152 4.39 -15.48 8.29
C THR A 152 5.68 -15.97 7.65
N GLU A 153 6.85 -15.49 8.10
CA GLU A 153 8.17 -15.99 7.65
C GLU A 153 8.28 -17.49 7.89
N HIS A 154 7.97 -17.93 9.12
CA HIS A 154 8.04 -19.33 9.49
C HIS A 154 7.14 -20.20 8.61
N ILE A 155 5.86 -19.83 8.45
CA ILE A 155 4.93 -20.60 7.59
C ILE A 155 5.48 -20.69 6.16
N THR A 156 6.05 -19.60 5.64
CA THR A 156 6.47 -19.51 4.25
C THR A 156 7.82 -20.16 3.97
N PHE A 157 8.80 -20.10 4.88
CA PHE A 157 10.19 -20.51 4.57
C PHE A 157 10.80 -21.51 5.56
N ASP A 158 10.31 -21.60 6.78
CA ASP A 158 10.96 -22.42 7.82
C ASP A 158 10.15 -23.65 8.25
N CYS A 159 8.83 -23.65 8.02
CA CYS A 159 7.92 -24.67 8.52
C CYS A 159 8.16 -26.00 7.79
N PRO A 160 8.57 -27.08 8.47
CA PRO A 160 8.85 -28.37 7.82
C PRO A 160 7.65 -28.93 7.05
N SER A 161 6.43 -28.57 7.46
CA SER A 161 5.19 -29.04 6.85
C SER A 161 4.71 -28.16 5.68
N ARG A 162 5.21 -26.93 5.55
CA ARG A 162 4.61 -25.90 4.67
C ARG A 162 5.59 -25.04 3.90
N ALA A 163 6.88 -25.09 4.19
CA ALA A 163 7.86 -24.19 3.59
C ALA A 163 7.79 -24.25 2.06
N PHE A 164 7.77 -23.08 1.44
CA PHE A 164 7.90 -22.90 0.01
C PHE A 164 9.36 -23.14 -0.38
N GLY A 165 9.59 -23.96 -1.41
CA GLY A 165 10.95 -24.32 -1.84
C GLY A 165 11.72 -23.22 -2.59
N GLY A 166 11.08 -22.09 -2.89
CA GLY A 166 11.70 -20.95 -3.54
C GLY A 166 11.99 -19.79 -2.59
N THR A 167 11.98 -18.57 -3.12
CA THR A 167 12.39 -17.35 -2.44
C THR A 167 11.23 -16.37 -2.25
N ARG A 168 11.48 -15.30 -1.49
CA ARG A 168 10.55 -14.17 -1.36
C ARG A 168 10.27 -13.47 -2.69
N GLU A 169 11.22 -13.48 -3.62
CA GLU A 169 11.07 -12.85 -4.94
C GLU A 169 9.98 -13.52 -5.77
N ASP A 170 9.80 -14.84 -5.63
CA ASP A 170 8.75 -15.59 -6.31
C ASP A 170 7.35 -15.08 -5.95
N PHE A 171 7.15 -14.73 -4.67
CA PHE A 171 5.91 -14.07 -4.24
C PHE A 171 5.80 -12.62 -4.75
N LEU A 172 6.90 -11.88 -4.85
CA LEU A 172 6.86 -10.53 -5.42
C LEU A 172 6.49 -10.56 -6.91
N ARG A 173 7.01 -11.54 -7.65
CA ARG A 173 6.71 -11.80 -9.07
C ARG A 173 5.42 -12.57 -9.30
N ALA A 174 4.83 -13.15 -8.25
CA ALA A 174 3.68 -14.05 -8.33
C ALA A 174 3.91 -15.18 -9.36
N THR A 175 5.05 -15.87 -9.25
CA THR A 175 5.39 -16.99 -10.14
C THR A 175 4.36 -18.11 -10.04
N PRO A 176 4.21 -18.96 -11.07
CA PRO A 176 3.27 -20.09 -11.05
C PRO A 176 3.46 -21.00 -9.83
N GLU A 177 4.69 -21.25 -9.43
CA GLU A 177 5.04 -22.10 -8.28
C GLU A 177 4.59 -21.48 -6.96
N ALA A 178 4.80 -20.16 -6.81
CA ALA A 178 4.32 -19.43 -5.64
C ALA A 178 2.79 -19.41 -5.58
N VAL A 179 2.11 -19.27 -6.71
CA VAL A 179 0.64 -19.31 -6.77
C VAL A 179 0.11 -20.70 -6.43
N LEU A 180 0.71 -21.76 -6.97
CA LEU A 180 0.33 -23.14 -6.66
C LEU A 180 0.51 -23.44 -5.16
N TRP A 181 1.60 -22.97 -4.55
CA TRP A 181 1.82 -23.09 -3.12
C TRP A 181 0.72 -22.38 -2.31
N LEU A 182 0.32 -21.16 -2.73
CA LEU A 182 -0.77 -20.42 -2.07
C LEU A 182 -2.13 -21.12 -2.17
N GLU A 183 -2.37 -21.89 -3.23
CA GLU A 183 -3.58 -22.69 -3.42
C GLU A 183 -3.62 -23.91 -2.50
N GLN A 184 -2.47 -24.54 -2.30
CA GLN A 184 -2.31 -25.74 -1.48
C GLN A 184 -2.15 -25.46 0.01
N LEU A 185 -1.91 -24.20 0.39
CA LEU A 185 -1.74 -23.80 1.78
C LEU A 185 -3.00 -24.10 2.61
N ASP A 186 -2.82 -25.00 3.57
CA ASP A 186 -3.85 -25.50 4.50
C ASP A 186 -4.19 -24.50 5.62
N VAL A 187 -3.29 -23.55 5.89
CA VAL A 187 -3.49 -22.49 6.88
C VAL A 187 -3.98 -21.17 6.26
N ARG A 188 -4.85 -20.47 6.99
CA ARG A 188 -5.33 -19.14 6.60
C ARG A 188 -4.41 -18.04 7.09
N LEU A 189 -3.37 -17.72 6.31
CA LEU A 189 -2.62 -16.45 6.46
C LEU A 189 -3.55 -15.28 6.26
#